data_AF-L8JX46-F1
#
_entry.id   AF-L8JX46-F1
#
_cell.length_a   1.000
_cell.length_b   1.000
_cell.length_c   1.000
_cell.angle_alpha   90.00
_cell.angle_beta   90.00
_cell.angle_gamma   90.00
#
_symmetry.space_group_name_H-M   'P 1'
#
loop_
_entity.id
_entity.type
_entity.pdbx_description
1 polymer ?
#
loop_
_entity_poly.entity_id
_entity_poly.type
_entity_poly.pdbx_seq_one_letter_code
_entity_poly.pdbx_strand_id
1 'polypeptide(L)' 'MSEKRFYTPTELLKKYPQVADKLRWSRNDLGHLVRTGVIYGERVKGKTIIDEQSFLNAVRFTNSVIESRLIKV' A
#
# COMPACT_ATOMS: atom_id res chain seq x y z
N MET A 1 18.52 -5.26 12.76
CA MET A 1 17.70 -4.21 12.11
C MET A 1 17.04 -4.84 10.89
N SER A 2 15.72 -4.82 10.77
CA SER A 2 15.07 -5.37 9.57
C SER A 2 15.51 -4.55 8.35
N GLU A 3 16.03 -5.22 7.34
CA GLU A 3 16.35 -4.63 6.05
C GLU A 3 15.11 -3.88 5.54
N LYS A 4 15.19 -2.54 5.43
CA LYS A 4 14.06 -1.74 4.92
C LYS A 4 13.88 -2.09 3.44
N ARG A 5 12.80 -2.79 3.13
CA ARG A 5 12.53 -3.22 1.75
C ARG A 5 11.64 -2.19 1.08
N PHE A 6 12.24 -1.48 0.12
CA PHE A 6 11.55 -0.51 -0.72
C PHE A 6 11.17 -1.14 -2.06
N TYR A 7 9.95 -0.84 -2.53
CA TYR A 7 9.44 -1.35 -3.79
C TYR A 7 8.69 -0.26 -4.55
N THR A 8 8.67 -0.34 -5.87
CA THR A 8 7.76 0.48 -6.68
C THR A 8 6.30 0.03 -6.46
N PRO A 9 5.31 0.90 -6.75
CA PRO A 9 3.90 0.52 -6.71
C PRO A 9 3.58 -0.76 -7.52
N THR A 10 4.22 -0.92 -8.68
CA THR A 10 4.04 -2.10 -9.53
C THR A 10 4.57 -3.37 -8.87
N GLU A 11 5.73 -3.30 -8.22
CA GLU A 11 6.33 -4.45 -7.52
C GLU A 11 5.51 -4.85 -6.30
N LEU A 12 4.98 -3.88 -5.54
CA LEU A 12 4.08 -4.18 -4.41
C LEU A 12 2.81 -4.90 -4.86
N LEU A 13 2.15 -4.42 -5.92
CA LEU A 13 0.94 -5.07 -6.42
C LEU A 13 1.21 -6.44 -7.04
N LYS A 14 2.41 -6.67 -7.61
CA LYS A 14 2.83 -8.01 -8.05
C LYS A 14 3.08 -8.94 -6.87
N LYS A 15 3.65 -8.43 -5.77
CA LYS A 15 3.97 -9.20 -4.57
C LYS A 15 2.72 -9.50 -3.72
N TYR A 16 1.77 -8.58 -3.71
CA TYR A 16 0.52 -8.65 -2.95
C TYR A 16 -0.69 -8.48 -3.87
N PRO A 17 -0.94 -9.41 -4.81
CA PRO A 17 -2.01 -9.30 -5.80
C PRO A 17 -3.39 -9.14 -5.15
N GLN A 18 -3.61 -9.72 -3.96
CA GLN A 18 -4.85 -9.57 -3.20
C GLN A 18 -5.21 -8.11 -2.85
N VAL A 19 -4.23 -7.20 -2.83
CA VAL A 19 -4.50 -5.77 -2.60
C VAL A 19 -5.13 -5.13 -3.83
N ALA A 20 -4.71 -5.53 -5.03
CA ALA A 20 -5.37 -5.14 -6.27
C ALA A 20 -6.75 -5.81 -6.39
N ASP A 21 -6.86 -7.09 -6.07
CA ASP A 21 -8.10 -7.85 -6.30
C ASP A 21 -9.19 -7.52 -5.28
N LYS A 22 -8.85 -7.43 -3.98
CA LYS A 22 -9.81 -7.26 -2.89
C LYS A 22 -9.99 -5.81 -2.46
N LEU A 23 -8.89 -5.06 -2.36
CA LEU A 23 -8.93 -3.64 -1.97
C LEU A 23 -9.05 -2.69 -3.17
N ARG A 24 -8.94 -3.21 -4.39
CA ARG A 24 -9.01 -2.44 -5.65
C ARG A 24 -7.98 -1.31 -5.72
N TRP A 25 -6.87 -1.43 -5.01
CA TRP A 25 -5.79 -0.43 -5.07
C TRP A 25 -4.99 -0.61 -6.36
N SER A 26 -4.95 0.43 -7.17
CA SER A 26 -4.11 0.55 -8.35
C SER A 26 -2.78 1.23 -8.04
N ARG A 27 -1.86 1.25 -9.02
CA ARG A 27 -0.59 2.00 -8.91
C ARG A 27 -0.81 3.48 -8.60
N ASN A 28 -1.87 4.07 -9.15
CA ASN A 28 -2.21 5.48 -8.93
C ASN A 28 -2.66 5.68 -7.48
N ASP A 29 -3.49 4.78 -6.95
CA ASP A 29 -3.95 4.83 -5.57
C ASP A 29 -2.77 4.75 -4.59
N LEU A 30 -1.81 3.83 -4.83
CA LEU A 30 -0.59 3.79 -4.03
C LEU A 30 0.20 5.11 -4.11
N GLY A 31 0.28 5.72 -5.30
CA GLY A 31 0.89 7.04 -5.46
C GLY A 31 0.13 8.16 -4.73
N HIS A 32 -1.19 8.07 -4.63
CA HIS A 32 -2.00 8.98 -3.82
C HIS A 32 -1.74 8.77 -2.33
N LEU A 33 -1.74 7.53 -1.84
CA LEU A 33 -1.49 7.20 -0.44
C LEU A 33 -0.11 7.67 0.05
N VAL A 34 0.91 7.62 -0.83
CA VAL A 34 2.23 8.22 -0.54
C VAL A 34 2.12 9.74 -0.42
N ARG A 35 1.47 10.41 -1.39
CA ARG A 35 1.32 11.88 -1.40
C ARG A 35 0.53 12.41 -0.21
N THR A 36 -0.42 11.64 0.30
CA THR A 36 -1.22 12.01 1.47
C THR A 36 -0.61 11.55 2.80
N GLY A 37 0.57 10.91 2.78
CA GLY A 37 1.27 10.47 3.99
C GLY A 37 0.64 9.26 4.70
N VAL A 38 -0.27 8.53 4.03
CA VAL A 38 -0.90 7.31 4.59
C VAL A 38 0.08 6.14 4.58
N ILE A 39 0.93 6.08 3.56
CA ILE A 39 2.06 5.14 3.47
C ILE A 39 3.35 5.92 3.24
N TYR A 40 4.47 5.41 3.75
CA TYR A 40 5.76 6.04 3.57
C TYR A 40 6.35 5.67 2.20
N GLY A 41 6.80 6.68 1.47
CA GLY A 41 7.49 6.50 0.21
C GLY A 41 8.36 7.69 -0.16
N GLU A 42 9.34 7.44 -1.00
CA GLU A 42 10.32 8.41 -1.45
C GLU A 42 10.33 8.49 -2.98
N ARG A 43 10.77 9.62 -3.53
CA ARG A 43 11.03 9.75 -4.96
C ARG A 43 12.51 9.56 -5.21
N VAL A 44 12.88 8.48 -5.88
CA VAL A 44 14.26 8.17 -6.27
C VAL A 44 14.35 8.10 -7.80
N LYS A 45 15.21 8.94 -8.40
CA LYS A 45 15.41 9.00 -9.86
C LYS A 45 14.09 9.10 -10.65
N GLY A 46 13.17 9.94 -10.17
CA GLY A 46 11.85 10.16 -10.79
C GLY A 46 10.79 9.09 -10.48
N LYS A 47 11.16 7.95 -9.91
CA LYS A 47 10.25 6.86 -9.53
C LYS A 47 9.84 6.95 -8.06
N THR A 48 8.59 6.65 -7.75
CA THR A 48 8.14 6.46 -6.37
C THR A 48 8.51 5.07 -5.90
N ILE A 49 9.21 4.99 -4.77
CA ILE A 49 9.45 3.77 -4.02
C ILE A 49 8.74 3.86 -2.68
N ILE A 50 8.21 2.74 -2.19
CA ILE A 50 7.34 2.65 -1.03
C ILE A 50 7.99 1.68 -0.04
N ASP A 51 8.02 2.08 1.22
CA ASP A 51 8.44 1.19 2.30
C ASP A 51 7.36 0.11 2.53
N GLU A 52 7.77 -1.14 2.41
CA GLU A 52 6.87 -2.30 2.50
C GLU A 52 6.11 -2.37 3.82
N GLN A 53 6.75 -2.03 4.94
CA GLN A 53 6.11 -2.13 6.24
C GLN A 53 5.00 -1.10 6.40
N SER A 54 5.22 0.14 5.95
CA SER A 54 4.20 1.18 5.95
C SER A 54 2.99 0.80 5.06
N PHE A 55 3.25 0.19 3.91
CA PHE A 55 2.21 -0.35 3.02
C PHE A 55 1.39 -1.45 3.71
N LEU A 56 2.05 -2.44 4.33
CA LEU A 56 1.37 -3.52 5.04
C LEU A 56 0.54 -3.02 6.23
N ASN A 57 1.02 -1.98 6.92
CA ASN A 57 0.27 -1.34 8.00
C ASN A 57 -1.03 -0.70 7.49
N ALA A 58 -0.98 0.00 6.35
CA ALA A 58 -2.18 0.57 5.73
C ALA A 58 -3.17 -0.51 5.25
N VAL A 59 -2.67 -1.63 4.71
CA VAL A 59 -3.51 -2.79 4.34
C VAL A 59 -4.20 -3.37 5.58
N ARG A 60 -3.46 -3.58 6.68
CA ARG A 60 -4.04 -4.09 7.94
C ARG A 60 -5.11 -3.16 8.50
N PHE A 61 -4.83 -1.86 8.51
CA PHE A 61 -5.81 -0.85 8.93
C PHE A 61 -7.07 -0.91 8.07
N THR A 62 -6.91 -0.92 6.74
CA THR A 62 -8.03 -1.00 5.79
C THR A 62 -8.88 -2.26 6.04
N ASN A 63 -8.25 -3.41 6.27
CA ASN A 63 -8.97 -4.65 6.59
C ASN A 63 -9.75 -4.52 7.91
N SER A 64 -9.18 -3.95 8.97
CA SER A 64 -9.90 -3.73 10.23
C SER A 64 -11.11 -2.80 10.08
N VAL A 65 -11.02 -1.81 9.19
CA VAL A 65 -12.15 -0.93 8.86
C VAL A 65 -13.22 -1.69 8.07
N ILE A 66 -12.85 -2.62 7.19
CA ILE A 66 -13.81 -3.48 6.48
C ILE A 66 -14.51 -4.43 7.45
N GLU A 67 -13.76 -5.07 8.35
CA GLU A 67 -14.29 -6.02 9.35
C GLU A 67 -15.26 -5.36 10.33
N SER A 68 -15.02 -4.09 10.67
CA SER A 68 -15.88 -3.32 11.59
C SER A 68 -17.14 -2.73 10.93
N ARG A 69 -17.35 -2.93 9.62
CA ARG A 69 -18.57 -2.44 8.95
C ARG A 69 -19.79 -3.22 9.42
N LEU A 70 -20.81 -2.50 9.87
CA LEU A 70 -22.12 -3.06 10.24
C LEU A 70 -22.86 -3.65 9.03
N ILE A 71 -22.62 -3.10 7.83
CA ILE A 71 -23.13 -3.62 6.56
C ILE A 71 -22.00 -4.39 5.89
N LYS A 72 -22.13 -5.72 5.84
CA LYS A 72 -21.19 -6.60 5.13
C LYS A 72 -21.53 -6.55 3.64
N VAL A 73 -20.53 -6.23 2.82
CA VAL A 73 -20.64 -6.25 1.35
C VAL A 73 -20.43 -7.68 0.85
#